data_AF-A0A531LGE5-F1
#
_entry.id   AF-A0A531LGE5-F1
#
_cell.length_a   1.000
_cell.length_b   1.000
_cell.length_c   1.000
_cell.angle_alpha   90.00
_cell.angle_beta   90.00
_cell.angle_gamma   90.00
#
_symmetry.space_group_name_H-M   'P 1'
#
loop_
_entity.id
_entity.type
_entity.pdbx_description
1 polymer ?
#
loop_
_entity_poly.entity_id
_entity_poly.type
_entity_poly.pdbx_seq_one_letter_code
_entity_poly.pdbx_strand_id
1 'polypeptide(L)' 'MNAITKIGAFDDADLFRQQALIGGVWREADTRAVVDVTNPATLNVLGSVPDMGGDETRAAITAAAEAFKSWK' A
#
# COMPACT_ATOMS: atom_id res chain seq x y z
N MET A 1 11.46 1.87 19.84
CA MET A 1 10.20 1.11 19.78
C MET A 1 9.13 2.11 19.42
N ASN A 2 8.93 2.39 18.12
CA ASN A 2 7.99 3.42 17.70
C ASN A 2 6.60 2.78 17.64
N ALA A 3 5.76 3.17 18.60
CA ALA A 3 4.36 2.81 18.62
C ALA A 3 3.73 3.26 17.30
N ILE A 4 3.19 2.30 16.55
CA ILE A 4 2.29 2.61 15.44
C ILE A 4 1.12 3.34 16.08
N THR A 5 1.03 4.66 15.85
CA THR A 5 -0.09 5.48 16.30
C THR A 5 -1.36 4.82 15.78
N LYS A 6 -2.19 4.33 16.69
CA LYS A 6 -3.45 3.65 16.36
C LYS A 6 -4.39 4.70 15.75
N ILE A 7 -4.51 4.75 14.42
CA ILE A 7 -5.52 5.59 13.76
C ILE A 7 -6.89 5.01 14.13
N GLY A 8 -7.53 5.58 15.14
CA GLY A 8 -8.92 5.29 15.51
C GLY A 8 -9.21 3.81 15.84
N ALA A 9 -10.49 3.56 16.12
CA ALA A 9 -11.05 2.21 16.12
C ALA A 9 -11.87 2.08 14.85
N PHE A 10 -11.37 1.30 13.89
CA PHE A 10 -12.16 0.88 12.74
C PHE A 10 -12.99 -0.35 13.13
N ASP A 11 -14.24 -0.41 12.67
CA ASP A 11 -15.07 -1.61 12.82
C ASP A 11 -14.46 -2.80 12.07
N ASP A 12 -13.75 -2.51 10.97
CA ASP A 12 -12.93 -3.45 10.23
C ASP A 12 -11.49 -2.95 10.15
N ALA A 13 -10.60 -3.60 10.89
CA ALA A 13 -9.18 -3.26 10.93
C ALA A 13 -8.45 -3.58 9.61
N ASP A 14 -9.00 -4.47 8.77
CA ASP A 14 -8.39 -4.87 7.50
C ASP A 14 -8.50 -3.80 6.41
N LEU A 15 -9.32 -2.76 6.61
CA LEU A 15 -9.42 -1.63 5.67
C LEU A 15 -8.22 -0.68 5.73
N PHE A 16 -7.51 -0.63 6.87
CA PHE A 16 -6.31 0.19 6.99
C PHE A 16 -5.08 -0.56 6.46
N ARG A 17 -4.77 -0.33 5.18
CA ARG A 17 -3.65 -0.97 4.49
C ARG A 17 -2.47 -0.01 4.34
N GLN A 18 -1.27 -0.56 4.55
CA GLN A 18 0.02 0.12 4.41
C GLN A 18 0.88 -0.58 3.33
N GLN A 19 0.23 -1.29 2.41
CA GLN A 19 0.80 -2.11 1.36
C GLN A 19 0.16 -1.76 0.02
N ALA A 20 0.86 -2.02 -1.08
CA ALA A 20 0.28 -1.92 -2.42
C ALA A 20 -0.33 -3.26 -2.84
N LEU A 21 -1.45 -3.22 -3.57
CA LEU A 21 -2.06 -4.41 -4.15
C LEU A 21 -1.57 -4.57 -5.60
N ILE A 22 -0.79 -5.62 -5.86
CA ILE A 22 -0.26 -5.92 -7.20
C ILE A 22 -0.59 -7.37 -7.52
N GLY A 23 -1.35 -7.60 -8.60
CA GLY A 23 -1.74 -8.95 -9.03
C GLY A 23 -2.55 -9.72 -7.99
N GLY A 24 -3.37 -9.04 -7.20
CA GLY A 24 -4.17 -9.65 -6.13
C GLY A 24 -3.40 -9.94 -4.85
N VAL A 25 -2.14 -9.52 -4.74
CA VAL A 25 -1.29 -9.73 -3.56
C VAL A 25 -0.91 -8.39 -2.93
N TRP A 26 -1.13 -8.27 -1.63
CA TRP A 26 -0.61 -7.16 -0.82
C TRP A 26 0.90 -7.32 -0.64
N ARG A 27 1.67 -6.31 -1.04
CA ARG A 27 3.13 -6.36 -0.95
C ARG A 27 3.76 -5.01 -0.64
N GLU A 28 4.96 -5.08 -0.08
CA GLU A 28 5.88 -3.97 0.12
C GLU A 28 6.66 -3.68 -1.17
N ALA A 29 7.30 -2.50 -1.23
CA ALA A 29 8.28 -2.18 -2.26
C ALA A 29 9.50 -3.11 -2.15
N ASP A 30 10.09 -3.46 -3.28
CA ASP A 30 11.24 -4.36 -3.32
C ASP A 30 12.46 -3.71 -2.61
N THR A 31 12.54 -2.38 -2.65
CA THR A 31 13.54 -1.58 -1.92
C THR A 31 13.22 -1.41 -0.44
N ARG A 32 12.01 -1.78 0.00
CA ARG A 32 11.42 -1.47 1.32
C ARG A 32 11.30 0.03 1.63
N ALA A 33 11.44 0.90 0.62
CA ALA A 33 11.19 2.33 0.77
C ALA A 33 9.69 2.58 1.01
N VAL A 34 9.39 3.58 1.84
CA VAL A 34 8.03 3.97 2.20
C VAL A 34 7.89 5.49 2.23
N VAL A 35 6.67 5.97 1.99
CA VAL A 35 6.28 7.38 2.12
C VAL A 35 5.30 7.51 3.27
N ASP A 36 5.59 8.41 4.21
CA ASP A 36 4.68 8.71 5.32
C ASP A 36 3.45 9.47 4.85
N VAL A 37 2.28 9.05 5.33
CA VAL A 37 1.01 9.71 5.11
C VAL A 37 0.70 10.57 6.33
N THR A 38 0.62 11.88 6.14
CA THR A 38 0.47 12.85 7.22
C THR A 38 -0.92 13.47 7.22
N ASN A 39 -1.52 13.61 8.40
CA ASN A 39 -2.76 14.36 8.56
C ASN A 39 -2.49 15.87 8.47
N PRO A 40 -3.01 16.59 7.47
CA PRO A 40 -2.68 18.00 7.27
C PRO A 40 -3.22 18.93 8.37
N ALA A 41 -4.24 18.51 9.13
CA ALA A 41 -4.83 19.32 10.20
C ALA A 41 -4.02 19.27 11.52
N THR A 42 -3.27 18.18 11.74
CA THR A 42 -2.55 17.94 13.01
C THR A 42 -1.05 17.72 12.82
N LEU A 43 -0.61 17.52 11.58
CA LEU A 43 0.76 17.14 11.19
C LEU A 43 1.22 15.79 11.75
N ASN A 44 0.32 14.99 12.34
CA ASN A 44 0.64 13.65 12.80
C ASN A 44 0.72 12.66 11.63
N VAL A 45 1.68 11.75 11.69
CA VAL A 45 1.77 10.61 10.76
C VAL A 45 0.66 9.61 11.07
N LEU A 46 -0.11 9.29 10.05
CA LEU A 46 -1.19 8.32 10.07
C LEU A 46 -0.61 6.89 9.91
N GLY A 47 0.23 6.71 8.91
CA GLY A 47 0.93 5.47 8.60
C GLY A 47 1.84 5.71 7.40
N SER A 48 2.24 4.64 6.73
CA SER A 48 3.04 4.74 5.52
C SER A 48 2.48 3.88 4.38
N VAL A 49 2.90 4.20 3.15
CA VAL A 49 2.64 3.39 1.96
C VAL A 49 3.96 3.07 1.26
N PRO A 50 4.08 1.96 0.52
CA PRO A 50 5.32 1.64 -0.16
C PRO A 50 5.67 2.66 -1.25
N ASP A 51 6.94 3.07 -1.31
CA ASP A 51 7.48 3.92 -2.37
C ASP A 51 7.88 3.05 -3.57
N MET A 52 6.88 2.69 -4.37
CA MET A 52 7.03 1.76 -5.49
C MET A 52 7.76 2.38 -6.68
N GLY A 53 8.62 1.59 -7.32
CA GLY A 53 9.40 2.00 -8.47
C GLY A 53 8.94 1.39 -9.80
N GLY A 54 9.86 1.41 -10.77
CA GLY A 54 9.60 0.92 -12.12
C GLY A 54 9.39 -0.59 -12.19
N ASP A 55 10.04 -1.37 -11.32
CA ASP A 55 9.94 -2.83 -11.33
C ASP A 55 8.57 -3.30 -10.85
N GLU A 56 8.06 -2.75 -9.75
CA GLU A 56 6.75 -3.08 -9.22
C GLU A 56 5.64 -2.58 -10.15
N THR A 57 5.84 -1.42 -10.78
CA THR A 57 4.93 -0.91 -11.82
C THR A 57 4.86 -1.86 -13.02
N ARG A 58 6.01 -2.38 -13.50
CA ARG A 58 6.04 -3.40 -14.56
C ARG A 58 5.30 -4.68 -14.15
N ALA A 59 5.51 -5.15 -12.91
CA ALA A 59 4.80 -6.31 -12.38
C ALA A 59 3.28 -6.10 -12.36
N ALA A 60 2.81 -4.91 -12.00
CA ALA A 60 1.39 -4.55 -12.03
C ALA A 60 0.81 -4.57 -13.45
N ILE A 61 1.54 -4.02 -14.43
CA ILE A 61 1.15 -4.06 -15.85
C ILE A 61 1.02 -5.51 -16.34
N THR A 62 2.02 -6.35 -16.07
CA THR A 62 1.98 -7.77 -16.46
C THR A 62 0.79 -8.50 -15.81
N ALA A 63 0.57 -8.30 -14.51
CA ALA A 63 -0.54 -8.93 -13.80
C ALA A 63 -1.91 -8.50 -14.36
N ALA A 64 -2.08 -7.22 -14.68
CA ALA A 64 -3.30 -6.70 -15.30
C ALA A 64 -3.52 -7.31 -16.70
N ALA A 65 -2.47 -7.43 -17.52
CA ALA A 65 -2.56 -8.05 -18.84
C ALA A 65 -2.96 -9.53 -18.78
N GLU A 66 -2.46 -10.28 -17.80
CA GLU A 66 -2.88 -11.66 -17.57
C GLU A 66 -4.33 -11.78 -17.11
N ALA A 67 -4.73 -10.98 -16.12
CA ALA A 67 -6.11 -10.97 -15.61
C ALA A 67 -7.14 -10.57 -16.68
N PHE A 68 -6.77 -9.69 -17.60
CA PHE A 68 -7.66 -9.25 -18.69
C PHE A 68 -8.09 -10.40 -19.63
N LYS A 69 -7.28 -11.46 -19.76
CA LYS A 69 -7.59 -12.59 -20.65
C LYS A 69 -8.88 -13.31 -20.26
N SER A 70 -9.15 -13.44 -18.97
CA SER A 70 -10.32 -14.14 -18.41
C SER A 70 -11.45 -13.20 -17.96
N TRP A 71 -11.15 -11.93 -17.69
CA TRP A 71 -12.14 -10.95 -17.22
C TRP A 71 -13.05 -10.39 -18.33
N LYS A 72 -12.55 -10.36 -19.57
CA LYS A 72 -13.26 -9.81 -20.73
C LYS A 72 -14.62 -10.45 -21.01
#